data_AF-A0A3A5MG41-F1
#
_entry.id   AF-A0A3A5MG41-F1
#
_cell.length_a   1.000
_cell.length_b   1.000
_cell.length_c   1.000
_cell.angle_alpha   90.00
_cell.angle_beta   90.00
_cell.angle_gamma   90.00
#
_symmetry.space_group_name_H-M   'P 1'
#
loop_
_entity.id
_entity.type
_entity.pdbx_description
1 polymer ?
#
loop_
_entity_poly.entity_id
_entity_poly.type
_entity_poly.pdbx_seq_one_letter_code
_entity_poly.pdbx_strand_id
1 'polypeptide(L)'
;MTWNSWFSHGAPTAGFAGGPSIVSRNNAVCNIYVRGGDNALWQKAFFNGAWHNWGRHNDGAVLASEPALGSMGPNHEHVFVRGTDGAVWSKAWNGAGGWSGWFNHGAPAAGINGGPAIVSRNNTVCNIYVRGGDNALWQKAFFNGSWHNWGRHNDGAVLASEPALGTMGANHEHVFVRGTDGAVWSKAWNGAGGWSGWFNHGAPAGGMNGGPTVVSRNSGVCNIYVRGADNALWQKAYFDGSWHAWGRHDDGAVLASEPALGTMGPSHEHVFVRGTDGAVWSKAWSLVPTVILHLKVLTNPTSFTVDQMVASMRDVYASRGINVAVGSRETLDLPLLTDIDVSTCIMGTTTTEQNQLFANRNSVGANHIVAYFVRSTNPPGNGCAAHPAGRPGCVVSSTSSSWTLGHEIGHVLGLEHVTPADRLMMGNGTWNITNPPPDLIDSERATMDNSPLTVNI
;
A
#
# COMPACT_ATOMS: atom_id res chain seq x y z
N MET A 1 -2.96 -2.85 -9.17
CA MET A 1 -3.65 -2.05 -8.14
C MET A 1 -5.05 -2.56 -8.00
N THR A 2 -5.41 -3.05 -6.82
CA THR A 2 -6.80 -3.48 -6.56
C THR A 2 -7.24 -2.97 -5.21
N TRP A 3 -8.44 -2.41 -5.16
CA TRP A 3 -9.15 -2.24 -3.91
C TRP A 3 -9.89 -3.52 -3.58
N ASN A 4 -9.73 -4.01 -2.35
CA ASN A 4 -10.58 -5.10 -1.86
C ASN A 4 -11.99 -4.57 -1.56
N SER A 5 -12.97 -5.47 -1.51
CA SER A 5 -14.31 -5.15 -1.02
C SER A 5 -14.28 -4.70 0.45
N TRP A 6 -15.34 -4.02 0.87
CA TRP A 6 -15.51 -3.62 2.27
C TRP A 6 -15.66 -4.84 3.19
N PHE A 7 -14.88 -4.84 4.27
CA PHE A 7 -14.88 -5.85 5.31
C PHE A 7 -15.32 -5.25 6.64
N SER A 8 -16.27 -5.87 7.33
CA SER A 8 -16.76 -5.40 8.64
C SER A 8 -15.90 -5.93 9.78
N HIS A 9 -15.54 -5.04 10.71
CA HIS A 9 -14.85 -5.33 11.96
C HIS A 9 -15.80 -5.38 13.17
N GLY A 10 -17.11 -5.27 12.92
CA GLY A 10 -18.10 -5.06 13.97
C GLY A 10 -17.90 -3.75 14.72
N ALA A 11 -18.38 -3.69 15.96
CA ALA A 11 -18.25 -2.54 16.84
C ALA A 11 -17.88 -2.99 18.27
N PRO A 12 -17.35 -2.09 19.12
CA PRO A 12 -17.32 -2.31 20.55
C PRO A 12 -18.70 -2.68 21.10
N THR A 13 -18.73 -3.44 22.20
CA THR A 13 -19.99 -3.81 22.85
C THR A 13 -20.74 -2.61 23.41
N ALA A 14 -20.04 -1.53 23.75
CA ALA A 14 -20.63 -0.25 24.15
C ALA A 14 -21.17 0.58 22.95
N GLY A 15 -21.07 0.07 21.72
CA GLY A 15 -21.21 0.86 20.50
C GLY A 15 -20.13 1.95 20.41
N PHE A 16 -20.24 2.81 19.40
CA PHE A 16 -19.45 4.03 19.31
C PHE A 16 -20.15 5.06 18.42
N ALA A 17 -19.80 6.33 18.60
CA ALA A 17 -20.18 7.42 17.72
C ALA A 17 -18.92 8.03 17.11
N GLY A 18 -19.04 8.61 15.91
CA GLY A 18 -17.89 9.19 15.19
C GLY A 18 -17.14 8.19 14.31
N GLY A 19 -15.92 8.55 13.92
CA GLY A 19 -15.00 7.74 13.14
C GLY A 19 -14.08 6.86 14.00
N PRO A 20 -13.58 5.75 13.42
CA PRO A 20 -12.41 5.08 13.93
C PRO A 20 -11.15 5.91 13.68
N SER A 21 -10.06 5.54 14.33
CA SER A 21 -8.71 6.01 14.03
C SER A 21 -7.79 4.82 13.92
N ILE A 22 -6.72 4.94 13.12
CA ILE A 22 -5.80 3.82 12.90
C ILE A 22 -4.33 4.21 12.99
N VAL A 23 -3.52 3.26 13.49
CA VAL A 23 -2.07 3.35 13.50
C VAL A 23 -1.46 2.00 13.13
N SER A 24 -0.43 2.02 12.29
CA SER A 24 0.43 0.87 12.04
C SER A 24 1.78 1.12 12.69
N ARG A 25 2.27 0.16 13.47
CA ARG A 25 3.62 0.25 14.07
C ARG A 25 4.69 -0.49 13.29
N ASN A 26 4.29 -1.33 12.34
CA ASN A 26 5.11 -1.98 11.32
C ASN A 26 4.18 -2.59 10.24
N ASN A 27 4.75 -3.34 9.29
CA ASN A 27 4.02 -3.97 8.19
C ASN A 27 3.13 -5.16 8.58
N ALA A 28 3.21 -5.62 9.84
CA ALA A 28 2.48 -6.79 10.33
C ALA A 28 1.52 -6.45 11.49
N VAL A 29 1.52 -5.20 11.96
CA VAL A 29 0.70 -4.77 13.09
C VAL A 29 0.00 -3.45 12.83
N CYS A 30 -1.33 -3.49 12.95
CA CYS A 30 -2.21 -2.37 12.73
C CYS A 30 -3.29 -2.34 13.82
N ASN A 31 -3.58 -1.18 14.40
CA ASN A 31 -4.53 -1.03 15.50
C ASN A 31 -5.60 0.00 15.14
N ILE A 32 -6.87 -0.39 15.28
CA ILE A 32 -8.03 0.49 15.19
C ILE A 32 -8.40 0.93 16.60
N TYR A 33 -8.62 2.22 16.79
CA TYR A 33 -9.17 2.77 18.03
C TYR A 33 -10.46 3.54 17.75
N VAL A 34 -11.38 3.50 18.70
CA VAL A 34 -12.59 4.32 18.69
C VAL A 34 -12.83 4.89 20.09
N ARG A 35 -13.56 6.00 20.16
CA ARG A 35 -14.22 6.43 21.40
C ARG A 35 -15.54 5.66 21.51
N GLY A 36 -15.64 4.73 22.46
CA GLY A 36 -16.84 3.94 22.69
C GLY A 36 -18.04 4.81 23.08
N GLY A 37 -19.26 4.24 23.01
CA GLY A 37 -20.48 4.91 23.47
C GLY A 37 -20.47 5.22 24.97
N ASP A 38 -19.59 4.56 25.72
CA ASP A 38 -19.27 4.81 27.12
C ASP A 38 -18.17 5.87 27.33
N ASN A 39 -17.75 6.55 26.26
CA ASN A 39 -16.65 7.52 26.21
C ASN A 39 -15.28 6.95 26.58
N ALA A 40 -15.11 5.63 26.60
CA ALA A 40 -13.81 5.01 26.84
C ALA A 40 -13.01 4.86 25.53
N LEU A 41 -11.71 4.65 25.66
CA LEU A 41 -10.87 4.22 24.54
C LEU A 41 -11.07 2.71 24.31
N TRP A 42 -11.46 2.34 23.10
CA TRP A 42 -11.57 0.95 22.67
C TRP A 42 -10.58 0.66 21.55
N GLN A 43 -10.05 -0.55 21.51
CA GLN A 43 -9.03 -0.97 20.56
C GLN A 43 -9.42 -2.31 19.89
N LYS A 44 -9.16 -2.44 18.60
CA LYS A 44 -9.13 -3.70 17.86
C LYS A 44 -7.77 -3.82 17.18
N ALA A 45 -7.04 -4.89 17.46
CA ALA A 45 -5.67 -5.06 16.98
C ALA A 45 -5.58 -6.14 15.90
N PHE A 46 -4.78 -5.88 14.87
CA PHE A 46 -4.32 -6.85 13.89
C PHE A 46 -2.87 -7.20 14.18
N PHE A 47 -2.59 -8.47 14.43
CA PHE A 47 -1.23 -8.99 14.55
C PHE A 47 -1.25 -10.51 14.30
N ASN A 48 -0.09 -11.11 14.02
CA ASN A 48 0.03 -12.54 13.70
C ASN A 48 -0.94 -13.02 12.60
N GLY A 49 -1.22 -12.15 11.61
CA GLY A 49 -2.10 -12.46 10.48
C GLY A 49 -3.60 -12.46 10.80
N ALA A 50 -4.03 -12.03 11.99
CA ALA A 50 -5.44 -12.05 12.37
C ALA A 50 -5.89 -10.78 13.10
N TRP A 51 -7.18 -10.46 12.97
CA TRP A 51 -7.85 -9.45 13.78
C TRP A 51 -8.31 -10.04 15.10
N HIS A 52 -7.96 -9.39 16.21
CA HIS A 52 -8.40 -9.74 17.55
C HIS A 52 -9.69 -9.02 17.92
N ASN A 53 -10.33 -9.44 19.02
CA ASN A 53 -11.58 -8.84 19.49
C ASN A 53 -11.39 -7.39 19.96
N TRP A 54 -12.49 -6.63 19.96
CA TRP A 54 -12.53 -5.31 20.58
C TRP A 54 -12.24 -5.42 22.08
N GLY A 55 -11.33 -4.58 22.57
CA GLY A 55 -10.97 -4.47 23.98
C GLY A 55 -11.10 -3.04 24.48
N ARG A 56 -11.74 -2.88 25.65
CA ARG A 56 -11.84 -1.59 26.36
C ARG A 56 -10.55 -1.31 27.13
N HIS A 57 -10.03 -0.10 27.05
CA HIS A 57 -8.99 0.38 27.97
C HIS A 57 -9.64 0.75 29.30
N ASN A 58 -9.35 -0.04 30.35
CA ASN A 58 -9.91 0.15 31.69
C ASN A 58 -9.01 1.04 32.56
N ASP A 59 -8.70 2.23 32.06
CA ASP A 59 -7.76 3.17 32.70
C ASP A 59 -8.43 4.44 33.27
N GLY A 60 -9.76 4.48 33.28
CA GLY A 60 -10.56 5.55 33.86
C GLY A 60 -10.69 6.80 32.99
N ALA A 61 -10.10 6.82 31.79
CA ALA A 61 -10.22 7.97 30.90
C ALA A 61 -11.63 8.14 30.33
N VAL A 62 -12.07 9.40 30.26
CA VAL A 62 -13.32 9.82 29.62
C VAL A 62 -12.97 10.74 28.46
N LEU A 63 -13.09 10.23 27.25
CA LEU A 63 -12.73 10.92 26.03
C LEU A 63 -13.81 11.94 25.66
N ALA A 64 -13.41 13.13 25.19
CA ALA A 64 -14.28 14.17 24.66
C ALA A 64 -14.05 14.44 23.15
N SER A 65 -13.17 13.67 22.51
CA SER A 65 -12.97 13.62 21.05
C SER A 65 -12.74 12.18 20.60
N GLU A 66 -12.73 11.97 19.29
CA GLU A 66 -12.11 10.79 18.70
C GLU A 66 -10.61 10.74 19.04
N PRO A 67 -10.01 9.54 19.14
CA PRO A 67 -8.57 9.42 19.38
C PRO A 67 -7.78 9.82 18.13
N ALA A 68 -6.74 10.61 18.27
CA ALA A 68 -5.75 10.84 17.23
C ALA A 68 -4.53 9.96 17.48
N LEU A 69 -4.07 9.27 16.44
CA LEU A 69 -3.04 8.26 16.58
C LEU A 69 -1.80 8.62 15.76
N GLY A 70 -0.64 8.23 16.29
CA GLY A 70 0.63 8.43 15.60
C GLY A 70 1.68 7.44 16.09
N SER A 71 2.82 7.42 15.41
CA SER A 71 3.96 6.61 15.80
C SER A 71 5.25 7.37 15.55
N MET A 72 6.14 7.39 16.54
CA MET A 72 7.51 7.92 16.41
C MET A 72 8.49 6.83 15.91
N GLY A 73 8.03 5.63 15.60
CA GLY A 73 8.90 4.59 15.08
C GLY A 73 8.39 3.17 15.32
N PRO A 74 9.17 2.16 14.91
CA PRO A 74 8.79 0.77 15.12
C PRO A 74 8.52 0.45 16.58
N ASN A 75 7.51 -0.39 16.84
CA ASN A 75 7.12 -0.82 18.19
C ASN A 75 6.75 0.32 19.14
N HIS A 76 6.16 1.37 18.58
CA HIS A 76 5.69 2.52 19.32
C HIS A 76 4.37 3.04 18.74
N GLU A 77 3.41 3.37 19.59
CA GLU A 77 2.15 4.03 19.20
C GLU A 77 1.77 5.07 20.26
N HIS A 78 1.21 6.18 19.80
CA HIS A 78 0.67 7.24 20.64
C HIS A 78 -0.83 7.39 20.40
N VAL A 79 -1.55 7.62 21.50
CA VAL A 79 -2.96 8.00 21.49
C VAL A 79 -3.08 9.38 22.10
N PHE A 80 -3.63 10.34 21.36
CA PHE A 80 -3.98 11.67 21.82
C PHE A 80 -5.49 11.83 21.80
N VAL A 81 -6.05 12.47 22.82
CA VAL A 81 -7.48 12.74 22.93
C VAL A 81 -7.69 14.11 23.53
N ARG A 82 -8.85 14.73 23.28
CA ARG A 82 -9.32 15.83 24.13
C ARG A 82 -10.05 15.23 25.33
N GLY A 83 -9.70 15.65 26.54
CA GLY A 83 -10.40 15.29 27.78
C GLY A 83 -11.66 16.14 28.00
N THR A 84 -12.47 15.76 28.97
CA THR A 84 -13.68 16.53 29.36
C THR A 84 -13.35 17.89 29.99
N ASP A 85 -12.10 18.08 30.43
CA ASP A 85 -11.53 19.34 30.90
C ASP A 85 -11.11 20.28 29.75
N GLY A 86 -11.24 19.83 28.49
CA GLY A 86 -10.85 20.58 27.31
C GLY A 86 -9.35 20.52 26.98
N ALA A 87 -8.54 19.83 27.78
CA ALA A 87 -7.11 19.66 27.54
C ALA A 87 -6.82 18.51 26.58
N VAL A 88 -5.67 18.55 25.91
CA VAL A 88 -5.13 17.40 25.19
C VAL A 88 -4.43 16.47 26.18
N TRP A 89 -4.81 15.20 26.14
CA TRP A 89 -4.19 14.14 26.91
C TRP A 89 -3.57 13.11 25.99
N SER A 90 -2.46 12.49 26.41
CA SER A 90 -1.85 11.41 25.64
C SER A 90 -1.41 10.23 26.49
N LYS A 91 -1.43 9.04 25.91
CA LYS A 91 -0.71 7.88 26.41
C LYS A 91 0.04 7.20 25.27
N ALA A 92 1.10 6.49 25.60
CA ALA A 92 1.98 5.84 24.65
C ALA A 92 2.09 4.35 24.98
N TRP A 93 2.22 3.51 23.96
CA TRP A 93 2.71 2.15 24.12
C TRP A 93 4.09 2.02 23.50
N ASN A 94 4.99 1.34 24.19
CA ASN A 94 6.26 0.90 23.62
C ASN A 94 6.52 -0.58 23.94
N GLY A 95 7.28 -1.24 23.07
CA GLY A 95 7.55 -2.68 23.19
C GLY A 95 8.29 -3.12 24.46
N ALA A 96 9.03 -2.21 25.11
CA ALA A 96 9.82 -2.53 26.30
C ALA A 96 9.03 -2.38 27.63
N GLY A 97 8.10 -1.42 27.68
CA GLY A 97 7.43 -0.99 28.90
C GLY A 97 5.91 -1.06 28.85
N GLY A 98 5.31 -1.41 27.71
CA GLY A 98 3.86 -1.43 27.55
C GLY A 98 3.26 -0.03 27.51
N TRP A 99 2.01 0.10 27.99
CA TRP A 99 1.28 1.37 28.03
C TRP A 99 1.74 2.27 29.18
N SER A 100 1.96 3.54 28.88
CA SER A 100 2.14 4.60 29.87
C SER A 100 0.79 5.01 30.50
N GLY A 101 0.86 5.73 31.63
CA GLY A 101 -0.25 6.55 32.10
C GLY A 101 -0.55 7.73 31.17
N TRP A 102 -1.68 8.40 31.43
CA TRP A 102 -2.09 9.60 30.69
C TRP A 102 -1.26 10.82 31.11
N PHE A 103 -0.79 11.58 30.12
CA PHE A 103 -0.02 12.80 30.27
C PHE A 103 -0.84 13.99 29.75
N ASN A 104 -0.90 15.08 30.53
CA ASN A 104 -1.64 16.29 30.20
C ASN A 104 -0.76 17.28 29.42
N HIS A 105 -1.19 17.67 28.22
CA HIS A 105 -0.52 18.67 27.36
C HIS A 105 -1.10 20.08 27.50
N GLY A 106 -2.12 20.24 28.33
CA GLY A 106 -2.94 21.45 28.45
C GLY A 106 -3.75 21.71 27.19
N ALA A 107 -4.15 22.97 27.02
CA ALA A 107 -4.82 23.47 25.82
C ALA A 107 -4.20 24.80 25.38
N PRO A 108 -4.38 25.21 24.11
CA PRO A 108 -4.16 26.59 23.70
C PRO A 108 -4.96 27.58 24.56
N ALA A 109 -4.48 28.82 24.63
CA ALA A 109 -5.21 29.90 25.32
C ALA A 109 -6.61 30.14 24.76
N ALA A 110 -6.81 29.88 23.46
CA ALA A 110 -8.12 29.98 22.82
C ALA A 110 -9.03 28.76 23.08
N GLY A 111 -8.60 27.76 23.84
CA GLY A 111 -9.29 26.47 23.94
C GLY A 111 -9.19 25.65 22.65
N ILE A 112 -9.99 24.57 22.58
CA ILE A 112 -9.95 23.59 21.47
C ILE A 112 -11.36 23.31 20.96
N ASN A 113 -11.54 23.39 19.64
CA ASN A 113 -12.73 22.96 18.91
C ASN A 113 -12.46 21.62 18.22
N GLY A 114 -12.97 20.52 18.78
CA GLY A 114 -12.78 19.17 18.25
C GLY A 114 -11.65 18.39 18.92
N GLY A 115 -11.13 17.37 18.25
CA GLY A 115 -9.97 16.58 18.64
C GLY A 115 -8.63 17.16 18.20
N PRO A 116 -7.53 16.63 18.77
CA PRO A 116 -6.19 16.89 18.26
C PRO A 116 -5.92 16.09 16.98
N ALA A 117 -4.87 16.46 16.27
CA ALA A 117 -4.21 15.62 15.28
C ALA A 117 -2.72 15.55 15.59
N ILE A 118 -2.08 14.44 15.23
CA ILE A 118 -0.67 14.19 15.55
C ILE A 118 0.11 13.74 14.31
N VAL A 119 1.35 14.22 14.19
CA VAL A 119 2.31 13.75 13.19
C VAL A 119 3.69 13.62 13.80
N SER A 120 4.42 12.59 13.39
CA SER A 120 5.83 12.43 13.73
C SER A 120 6.63 12.40 12.43
N ARG A 121 7.61 13.30 12.32
CA ARG A 121 8.47 13.40 11.13
C ARG A 121 9.74 12.55 11.24
N ASN A 122 10.04 12.09 12.45
CA ASN A 122 11.09 11.12 12.79
C ASN A 122 10.87 10.64 14.25
N ASN A 123 11.83 9.88 14.78
CA ASN A 123 11.76 9.30 16.13
C ASN A 123 12.07 10.26 17.29
N THR A 124 12.39 11.52 17.01
CA THR A 124 12.70 12.54 18.03
C THR A 124 11.82 13.78 17.92
N VAL A 125 10.94 13.86 16.91
CA VAL A 125 10.06 15.00 16.68
C VAL A 125 8.63 14.58 16.41
N CYS A 126 7.74 15.14 17.22
CA CYS A 126 6.31 14.85 17.21
C CYS A 126 5.53 16.16 17.42
N ASN A 127 4.51 16.43 16.60
CA ASN A 127 3.75 17.67 16.64
C ASN A 127 2.26 17.39 16.81
N ILE A 128 1.67 18.01 17.83
CA ILE A 128 0.22 18.04 18.03
C ILE A 128 -0.31 19.30 17.37
N TYR A 129 -1.35 19.16 16.56
CA TYR A 129 -2.10 20.27 16.01
C TYR A 129 -3.55 20.21 16.46
N VAL A 130 -4.16 21.36 16.68
CA VAL A 130 -5.58 21.50 17.01
C VAL A 130 -6.17 22.68 16.26
N ARG A 131 -7.49 22.62 16.04
CA ARG A 131 -8.27 23.82 15.75
C ARG A 131 -8.58 24.52 17.08
N GLY A 132 -8.08 25.73 17.25
CA GLY A 132 -8.35 26.53 18.45
C GLY A 132 -9.81 26.96 18.53
N GLY A 133 -10.25 27.43 19.70
CA GLY A 133 -11.58 28.04 19.86
C GLY A 133 -11.78 29.28 18.98
N ASP A 134 -10.68 29.93 18.59
CA ASP A 134 -10.60 31.04 17.63
C ASP A 134 -10.57 30.58 16.16
N ASN A 135 -10.75 29.28 15.90
CA ASN A 135 -10.67 28.64 14.59
C ASN A 135 -9.30 28.75 13.90
N ALA A 136 -8.25 29.10 14.62
CA ALA A 136 -6.89 29.10 14.10
C ALA A 136 -6.24 27.70 14.22
N LEU A 137 -5.19 27.48 13.46
CA LEU A 137 -4.30 26.33 13.66
C LEU A 137 -3.36 26.62 14.84
N TRP A 138 -3.36 25.73 15.84
CA TRP A 138 -2.42 25.78 16.97
C TRP A 138 -1.56 24.53 16.98
N GLN A 139 -0.32 24.69 17.42
CA GLN A 139 0.69 23.62 17.46
C GLN A 139 1.32 23.51 18.84
N LYS A 140 1.55 22.28 19.30
CA LYS A 140 2.46 21.95 20.39
C LYS A 140 3.50 20.97 19.88
N ALA A 141 4.78 21.35 19.94
CA ALA A 141 5.86 20.57 19.37
C ALA A 141 6.67 19.84 20.44
N PHE A 142 7.04 18.61 20.18
CA PHE A 142 8.05 17.86 20.91
C PHE A 142 9.32 17.80 20.07
N PHE A 143 10.41 18.34 20.60
CA PHE A 143 11.76 18.19 20.02
C PHE A 143 12.81 18.42 21.11
N ASN A 144 14.05 18.01 20.86
CA ASN A 144 15.16 18.11 21.82
C ASN A 144 14.81 17.52 23.21
N GLY A 145 13.99 16.47 23.24
CA GLY A 145 13.60 15.77 24.47
C GLY A 145 12.55 16.48 25.32
N SER A 146 11.89 17.53 24.83
CA SER A 146 10.90 18.28 25.61
C SER A 146 9.69 18.72 24.79
N TRP A 147 8.56 18.88 25.47
CA TRP A 147 7.36 19.53 24.91
C TRP A 147 7.47 21.04 25.07
N HIS A 148 7.25 21.76 23.98
CA HIS A 148 7.22 23.21 23.96
C HIS A 148 5.80 23.74 24.20
N ASN A 149 5.66 25.04 24.43
CA ASN A 149 4.36 25.68 24.64
C ASN A 149 3.49 25.64 23.38
N TRP A 150 2.18 25.78 23.57
CA TRP A 150 1.24 25.97 22.47
C TRP A 150 1.55 27.27 21.72
N GLY A 151 1.67 27.18 20.39
CA GLY A 151 1.88 28.32 19.50
C GLY A 151 0.79 28.41 18.44
N ARG A 152 0.26 29.62 18.24
CA ARG A 152 -0.72 29.91 17.19
C ARG A 152 -0.01 30.11 15.85
N HIS A 153 -0.52 29.51 14.79
CA HIS A 153 -0.13 29.87 13.42
C HIS A 153 -0.84 31.17 13.04
N ASN A 154 -0.07 32.26 12.96
CA ASN A 154 -0.58 33.60 12.64
C ASN A 154 -0.55 33.86 11.13
N ASP A 155 -1.16 32.98 10.36
CA ASP A 155 -1.15 33.00 8.88
C ASP A 155 -2.50 33.37 8.26
N GLY A 156 -3.47 33.77 9.08
CA GLY A 156 -4.79 34.25 8.65
C GLY A 156 -5.80 33.15 8.32
N ALA A 157 -5.43 31.87 8.44
CA ALA A 157 -6.35 30.77 8.17
C ALA A 157 -7.48 30.69 9.21
N VAL A 158 -8.70 30.42 8.72
CA VAL A 158 -9.88 30.13 9.52
C VAL A 158 -10.34 28.71 9.19
N LEU A 159 -10.09 27.79 10.11
CA LEU A 159 -10.36 26.36 9.94
C LEU A 159 -11.86 26.10 10.14
N ALA A 160 -12.43 25.24 9.29
CA ALA A 160 -13.80 24.74 9.38
C ALA A 160 -13.87 23.21 9.66
N SER A 161 -12.72 22.58 9.89
CA SER A 161 -12.57 21.20 10.37
C SER A 161 -11.40 21.09 11.35
N GLU A 162 -11.28 19.93 11.99
CA GLU A 162 -10.02 19.52 12.62
C GLU A 162 -8.91 19.40 11.55
N PRO A 163 -7.63 19.60 11.93
CA PRO A 163 -6.51 19.35 11.03
C PRO A 163 -6.32 17.86 10.77
N ALA A 164 -5.98 17.50 9.54
CA ALA A 164 -5.46 16.19 9.19
C ALA A 164 -3.99 16.30 8.79
N LEU A 165 -3.18 15.34 9.24
CA LEU A 165 -1.73 15.44 9.14
C LEU A 165 -1.14 14.24 8.43
N GLY A 166 -0.08 14.49 7.65
CA GLY A 166 0.64 13.46 6.93
C GLY A 166 2.12 13.82 6.80
N THR A 167 2.93 12.85 6.38
CA THR A 167 4.35 13.05 6.11
C THR A 167 4.76 12.28 4.87
N MET A 168 5.37 12.96 3.89
CA MET A 168 5.99 12.35 2.71
C MET A 168 7.47 12.02 2.95
N GLY A 169 7.92 11.91 4.20
CA GLY A 169 9.27 11.50 4.52
C GLY A 169 9.90 12.30 5.65
N ALA A 170 11.17 11.99 5.92
CA ALA A 170 11.91 12.66 6.99
C ALA A 170 11.94 14.18 6.77
N ASN A 171 11.81 14.93 7.87
CA ASN A 171 11.84 16.40 7.87
C ASN A 171 10.78 17.05 6.98
N HIS A 172 9.61 16.40 6.90
CA HIS A 172 8.47 16.88 6.14
C HIS A 172 7.17 16.60 6.91
N GLU A 173 6.27 17.58 6.96
CA GLU A 173 4.92 17.41 7.50
C GLU A 173 3.93 18.25 6.70
N HIS A 174 2.74 17.72 6.47
CA HIS A 174 1.62 18.44 5.85
C HIS A 174 0.49 18.60 6.85
N VAL A 175 -0.16 19.75 6.78
CA VAL A 175 -1.41 20.04 7.47
C VAL A 175 -2.48 20.27 6.41
N PHE A 176 -3.53 19.47 6.44
CA PHE A 176 -4.73 19.61 5.63
C PHE A 176 -5.90 20.03 6.50
N VAL A 177 -6.74 20.93 6.01
CA VAL A 177 -7.94 21.41 6.70
C VAL A 177 -9.05 21.66 5.70
N ARG A 178 -10.30 21.66 6.15
CA ARG A 178 -11.39 22.30 5.42
C ARG A 178 -11.42 23.80 5.74
N GLY A 179 -11.43 24.65 4.73
CA GLY A 179 -11.66 26.08 4.86
C GLY A 179 -13.15 26.43 5.04
N THR A 180 -13.44 27.67 5.43
CA THR A 180 -14.83 28.16 5.53
C THR A 180 -15.55 28.26 4.17
N ASP A 181 -14.78 28.24 3.08
CA ASP A 181 -15.24 28.12 1.69
C ASP A 181 -15.64 26.69 1.30
N GLY A 182 -15.46 25.71 2.20
CA GLY A 182 -15.75 24.30 1.96
C GLY A 182 -14.64 23.55 1.21
N ALA A 183 -13.56 24.21 0.78
CA ALA A 183 -12.46 23.58 0.08
C ALA A 183 -11.46 22.92 1.05
N VAL A 184 -10.71 21.93 0.56
CA VAL A 184 -9.54 21.40 1.23
C VAL A 184 -8.36 22.34 0.98
N TRP A 185 -7.71 22.77 2.05
CA TRP A 185 -6.50 23.58 2.02
C TRP A 185 -5.35 22.83 2.68
N SER A 186 -4.13 23.02 2.19
CA SER A 186 -2.95 22.46 2.82
C SER A 186 -1.79 23.42 2.94
N LYS A 187 -0.96 23.26 3.96
CA LYS A 187 0.38 23.83 4.01
C LYS A 187 1.37 22.75 4.45
N ALA A 188 2.62 22.91 4.06
CA ALA A 188 3.68 21.95 4.33
C ALA A 188 4.85 22.62 5.03
N TRP A 189 5.49 21.92 5.95
CA TRP A 189 6.81 22.28 6.44
C TRP A 189 7.85 21.34 5.84
N ASN A 190 8.98 21.90 5.42
CA ASN A 190 10.16 21.12 5.09
C ASN A 190 11.41 21.72 5.76
N GLY A 191 12.39 20.87 6.08
CA GLY A 191 13.59 21.29 6.81
C GLY A 191 14.47 22.33 6.11
N ALA A 192 14.39 22.46 4.79
CA ALA A 192 15.22 23.38 4.01
C ALA A 192 14.59 24.78 3.85
N GLY A 193 13.26 24.85 3.79
CA GLY A 193 12.50 26.05 3.42
C GLY A 193 11.45 26.49 4.43
N GLY A 194 11.26 25.74 5.52
CA GLY A 194 10.25 26.04 6.54
C GLY A 194 8.83 25.80 6.05
N TRP A 195 7.88 26.58 6.56
CA TRP A 195 6.46 26.48 6.21
C TRP A 195 6.17 27.14 4.85
N SER A 196 5.42 26.44 4.01
CA SER A 196 4.79 27.00 2.82
C SER A 196 3.57 27.87 3.17
N GLY A 197 3.11 28.66 2.20
CA GLY A 197 1.75 29.20 2.22
C GLY A 197 0.69 28.10 2.05
N TRP A 198 -0.57 28.50 2.23
CA TRP A 198 -1.73 27.61 2.01
C TRP A 198 -1.97 27.38 0.51
N PHE A 199 -2.20 26.12 0.14
CA PHE A 199 -2.52 25.66 -1.20
C PHE A 199 -3.95 25.12 -1.23
N ASN A 200 -4.74 25.52 -2.22
CA ASN A 200 -6.13 25.10 -2.39
C ASN A 200 -6.23 23.83 -3.26
N HIS A 201 -6.83 22.77 -2.72
CA HIS A 201 -7.08 21.51 -3.43
C HIS A 201 -8.48 21.41 -4.05
N GLY A 202 -9.30 22.44 -3.88
CA GLY A 202 -10.72 22.44 -4.19
C GLY A 202 -11.52 21.53 -3.26
N ALA A 203 -12.67 21.08 -3.72
CA ALA A 203 -13.53 20.11 -3.03
C ALA A 203 -14.08 19.09 -4.04
N PRO A 204 -14.55 17.93 -3.59
CA PRO A 204 -15.39 17.06 -4.41
C PRO A 204 -16.58 17.78 -5.04
N ALA A 205 -17.09 17.23 -6.14
CA ALA A 205 -18.36 17.70 -6.69
C ALA A 205 -19.48 17.55 -5.66
N GLY A 206 -20.24 18.62 -5.43
CA GLY A 206 -21.28 18.67 -4.39
C GLY A 206 -20.76 18.95 -2.97
N GLY A 207 -19.45 19.06 -2.77
CA GLY A 207 -18.82 19.36 -1.47
C GLY A 207 -18.58 18.13 -0.60
N MET A 208 -18.24 18.37 0.66
CA MET A 208 -17.87 17.33 1.62
C MET A 208 -18.42 17.60 3.02
N ASN A 209 -18.63 16.51 3.76
CA ASN A 209 -19.05 16.51 5.14
C ASN A 209 -17.83 16.32 6.05
N GLY A 210 -17.63 17.23 7.00
CA GLY A 210 -16.50 17.16 7.92
C GLY A 210 -15.17 17.64 7.33
N GLY A 211 -14.06 17.16 7.86
CA GLY A 211 -12.70 17.43 7.41
C GLY A 211 -12.14 16.38 6.43
N PRO A 212 -11.01 16.71 5.80
CA PRO A 212 -10.21 15.72 5.08
C PRO A 212 -9.49 14.79 6.05
N THR A 213 -9.09 13.63 5.54
CA THR A 213 -8.01 12.81 6.11
C THR A 213 -6.96 12.54 5.06
N VAL A 214 -5.73 12.28 5.49
CA VAL A 214 -4.58 12.12 4.59
C VAL A 214 -3.74 10.91 4.94
N VAL A 215 -3.19 10.26 3.92
CA VAL A 215 -2.17 9.21 4.07
C VAL A 215 -1.10 9.38 3.02
N SER A 216 0.16 9.22 3.42
CA SER A 216 1.30 9.12 2.51
C SER A 216 1.92 7.74 2.67
N ARG A 217 2.00 6.98 1.59
CA ARG A 217 2.64 5.65 1.59
C ARG A 217 4.14 5.70 1.28
N ASN A 218 4.61 6.77 0.64
CA ASN A 218 6.01 7.05 0.39
C ASN A 218 6.21 8.55 0.05
N SER A 219 7.43 8.95 -0.31
CA SER A 219 7.76 10.34 -0.62
C SER A 219 7.19 10.89 -1.93
N GLY A 220 6.74 10.01 -2.82
CA GLY A 220 6.12 10.36 -4.10
C GLY A 220 4.60 10.24 -4.11
N VAL A 221 3.97 9.78 -3.01
CA VAL A 221 2.52 9.57 -2.98
C VAL A 221 1.87 10.10 -1.70
N CYS A 222 0.84 10.92 -1.89
CA CYS A 222 -0.01 11.46 -0.83
C CYS A 222 -1.47 11.45 -1.29
N ASN A 223 -2.35 10.82 -0.53
CA ASN A 223 -3.77 10.72 -0.84
C ASN A 223 -4.59 11.45 0.22
N ILE A 224 -5.49 12.32 -0.26
CA ILE A 224 -6.52 12.97 0.55
C ILE A 224 -7.81 12.21 0.34
N TYR A 225 -8.46 11.81 1.44
CA TYR A 225 -9.80 11.23 1.41
C TYR A 225 -10.76 12.10 2.19
N VAL A 226 -12.01 12.15 1.73
CA VAL A 226 -13.09 12.87 2.40
C VAL A 226 -14.37 12.05 2.32
N ARG A 227 -15.30 12.31 3.25
CA ARG A 227 -16.69 11.91 3.08
C ARG A 227 -17.40 12.97 2.25
N GLY A 228 -17.85 12.61 1.05
CA GLY A 228 -18.61 13.52 0.18
C GLY A 228 -19.92 13.97 0.82
N ALA A 229 -20.52 15.04 0.29
CA ALA A 229 -21.87 15.48 0.68
C ALA A 229 -22.93 14.37 0.45
N ASP A 230 -22.67 13.51 -0.53
CA ASP A 230 -23.43 12.31 -0.87
C ASP A 230 -23.13 11.09 0.02
N ASN A 231 -22.30 11.27 1.05
CA ASN A 231 -21.80 10.22 1.95
C ASN A 231 -20.95 9.14 1.28
N ALA A 232 -20.44 9.36 0.07
CA ALA A 232 -19.50 8.45 -0.56
C ALA A 232 -18.06 8.75 -0.11
N LEU A 233 -17.16 7.80 -0.35
CA LEU A 233 -15.73 8.04 -0.23
C LEU A 233 -15.23 8.76 -1.48
N TRP A 234 -14.57 9.89 -1.29
CA TRP A 234 -13.91 10.65 -2.36
C TRP A 234 -12.41 10.73 -2.10
N GLN A 235 -11.63 10.75 -3.17
CA GLN A 235 -10.18 10.77 -3.12
C GLN A 235 -9.60 11.82 -4.05
N LYS A 236 -8.56 12.52 -3.59
CA LYS A 236 -7.64 13.29 -4.43
C LYS A 236 -6.23 12.75 -4.21
N ALA A 237 -5.55 12.40 -5.29
CA ALA A 237 -4.26 11.73 -5.21
C ALA A 237 -3.14 12.62 -5.75
N TYR A 238 -2.03 12.66 -5.02
CA TYR A 238 -0.74 13.13 -5.51
C TYR A 238 0.11 11.90 -5.83
N PHE A 239 0.51 11.77 -7.08
CA PHE A 239 1.53 10.83 -7.55
C PHE A 239 2.20 11.47 -8.77
N ASP A 240 3.22 10.84 -9.36
CA ASP A 240 3.90 11.33 -10.59
C ASP A 240 4.36 12.81 -10.62
N GLY A 241 4.48 13.45 -9.45
CA GLY A 241 4.83 14.86 -9.33
C GLY A 241 3.66 15.82 -9.48
N SER A 242 2.42 15.34 -9.53
CA SER A 242 1.23 16.17 -9.74
C SER A 242 0.03 15.75 -8.89
N TRP A 243 -0.86 16.71 -8.63
CA TRP A 243 -2.16 16.44 -8.01
C TRP A 243 -3.19 16.11 -9.08
N HIS A 244 -3.84 14.97 -8.94
CA HIS A 244 -4.91 14.51 -9.82
C HIS A 244 -6.27 15.02 -9.35
N ALA A 245 -7.28 14.95 -10.22
CA ALA A 245 -8.63 15.43 -9.89
C ALA A 245 -9.28 14.64 -8.74
N TRP A 246 -10.31 15.23 -8.11
CA TRP A 246 -11.15 14.49 -7.18
C TRP A 246 -11.90 13.36 -7.91
N GLY A 247 -11.82 12.15 -7.37
CA GLY A 247 -12.54 10.97 -7.85
C GLY A 247 -13.44 10.39 -6.77
N ARG A 248 -14.65 10.00 -7.14
CA ARG A 248 -15.59 9.27 -6.29
C ARG A 248 -15.27 7.79 -6.32
N HIS A 249 -15.37 7.11 -5.19
CA HIS A 249 -15.36 5.64 -5.15
C HIS A 249 -16.79 5.15 -5.42
N ASP A 250 -17.05 4.69 -6.63
CA ASP A 250 -18.37 4.20 -7.07
C ASP A 250 -18.60 2.73 -6.67
N ASP A 251 -18.42 2.43 -5.38
CA ASP A 251 -18.54 1.07 -4.82
C ASP A 251 -19.83 0.84 -4.02
N GLY A 252 -20.74 1.82 -4.01
CA GLY A 252 -22.04 1.76 -3.33
C GLY A 252 -21.98 2.00 -1.81
N ALA A 253 -20.80 2.25 -1.24
CA ALA A 253 -20.66 2.49 0.19
C ALA A 253 -21.29 3.82 0.63
N VAL A 254 -21.95 3.80 1.80
CA VAL A 254 -22.50 4.99 2.47
C VAL A 254 -21.81 5.15 3.81
N LEU A 255 -20.94 6.15 3.90
CA LEU A 255 -20.12 6.43 5.07
C LEU A 255 -20.95 7.16 6.13
N ALA A 256 -20.80 6.75 7.40
CA ALA A 256 -21.40 7.42 8.56
C ALA A 256 -20.37 8.20 9.40
N SER A 257 -19.09 8.19 9.03
CA SER A 257 -18.01 8.99 9.63
C SER A 257 -17.07 9.55 8.55
N GLU A 258 -16.16 10.43 8.96
CA GLU A 258 -14.96 10.69 8.19
C GLU A 258 -14.13 9.40 8.05
N PRO A 259 -13.36 9.22 6.95
CA PRO A 259 -12.51 8.05 6.78
C PRO A 259 -11.24 8.16 7.61
N ALA A 260 -10.86 7.11 8.34
CA ALA A 260 -9.52 6.97 8.91
C ALA A 260 -8.61 6.16 8.01
N LEU A 261 -7.36 6.61 7.90
CA LEU A 261 -6.42 6.09 6.93
C LEU A 261 -5.17 5.56 7.62
N GLY A 262 -4.68 4.43 7.12
CA GLY A 262 -3.44 3.83 7.57
C GLY A 262 -2.67 3.24 6.41
N THR A 263 -1.37 3.09 6.56
CA THR A 263 -0.52 2.34 5.62
C THR A 263 0.26 1.29 6.41
N MET A 264 0.49 0.13 5.80
CA MET A 264 1.38 -0.91 6.33
C MET A 264 2.68 -0.99 5.51
N GLY A 265 2.90 -0.04 4.60
CA GLY A 265 4.06 0.00 3.73
C GLY A 265 3.79 0.71 2.39
N PRO A 266 4.82 0.91 1.57
CA PRO A 266 4.74 1.70 0.34
C PRO A 266 3.79 1.12 -0.73
N SER A 267 3.42 -0.15 -0.58
CA SER A 267 2.52 -0.87 -1.48
C SER A 267 1.11 -1.05 -0.90
N HIS A 268 0.76 -0.34 0.18
CA HIS A 268 -0.43 -0.62 0.95
C HIS A 268 -1.10 0.64 1.52
N GLU A 269 -2.40 0.78 1.33
CA GLU A 269 -3.24 1.78 1.99
C GLU A 269 -4.51 1.13 2.51
N HIS A 270 -4.96 1.55 3.68
CA HIS A 270 -6.22 1.15 4.26
C HIS A 270 -7.10 2.36 4.52
N VAL A 271 -8.39 2.17 4.27
CA VAL A 271 -9.46 3.10 4.61
C VAL A 271 -10.41 2.41 5.57
N PHE A 272 -10.67 3.05 6.71
CA PHE A 272 -11.62 2.62 7.73
C PHE A 272 -12.71 3.68 7.89
N VAL A 273 -13.95 3.25 8.04
CA VAL A 273 -15.10 4.15 8.22
C VAL A 273 -16.05 3.52 9.23
N ARG A 274 -16.89 4.33 9.86
CA ARG A 274 -18.12 3.82 10.48
C ARG A 274 -19.20 3.69 9.40
N GLY A 275 -19.83 2.52 9.31
CA GLY A 275 -20.99 2.27 8.47
C GLY A 275 -22.29 2.80 9.08
N THR A 276 -23.35 2.86 8.28
CA THR A 276 -24.69 3.25 8.77
C THR A 276 -25.29 2.23 9.75
N ASP A 277 -24.77 1.00 9.76
CA ASP A 277 -25.05 -0.06 10.73
C ASP A 277 -24.32 0.13 12.08
N GLY A 278 -23.49 1.17 12.20
CA GLY A 278 -22.69 1.44 13.39
C GLY A 278 -21.44 0.58 13.54
N ALA A 279 -21.12 -0.28 12.56
CA ALA A 279 -19.88 -1.06 12.57
C ALA A 279 -18.71 -0.27 11.98
N VAL A 280 -17.48 -0.69 12.31
CA VAL A 280 -16.28 -0.27 11.58
C VAL A 280 -16.17 -1.13 10.33
N TRP A 281 -16.07 -0.48 9.17
CA TRP A 281 -15.82 -1.11 7.87
C TRP A 281 -14.47 -0.69 7.34
N SER A 282 -13.78 -1.59 6.64
CA SER A 282 -12.50 -1.27 5.99
C SER A 282 -12.42 -1.76 4.56
N LYS A 283 -11.71 -1.03 3.71
CA LYS A 283 -11.20 -1.52 2.44
C LYS A 283 -9.71 -1.21 2.32
N ALA A 284 -9.03 -1.97 1.48
CA ALA A 284 -7.60 -1.91 1.31
C ALA A 284 -7.24 -1.73 -0.15
N TRP A 285 -6.26 -0.88 -0.43
CA TRP A 285 -5.55 -0.83 -1.69
C TRP A 285 -4.19 -1.48 -1.49
N SER A 286 -3.83 -2.36 -2.42
CA SER A 286 -2.47 -2.87 -2.53
C SER A 286 -1.95 -2.79 -3.96
N LEU A 287 -0.64 -2.58 -4.08
CA LEU A 287 0.07 -2.97 -5.29
C LEU A 287 0.16 -4.48 -5.32
N VAL A 288 -0.05 -5.05 -6.49
CA VAL A 288 0.06 -6.50 -6.69
C VAL A 288 1.39 -6.75 -7.38
N PRO A 289 2.32 -7.52 -6.77
CA PRO A 289 3.54 -7.95 -7.44
C PRO A 289 3.16 -8.59 -8.78
N THR A 290 3.63 -8.03 -9.88
CA THR A 290 3.21 -8.45 -11.22
C THR A 290 4.41 -8.69 -12.11
N VAL A 291 4.40 -9.84 -12.77
CA VAL A 291 5.31 -10.16 -13.87
C VAL A 291 4.63 -9.74 -15.16
N ILE A 292 5.27 -8.85 -15.93
CA ILE A 292 4.75 -8.38 -17.21
C ILE A 292 5.45 -9.14 -18.34
N LEU A 293 4.67 -9.93 -19.08
CA LEU A 293 5.12 -10.74 -20.20
C LEU A 293 4.86 -10.07 -21.54
N HIS A 294 5.80 -10.21 -22.46
CA HIS A 294 5.63 -9.93 -23.87
C HIS A 294 5.90 -11.21 -24.66
N LEU A 295 4.92 -11.61 -25.47
CA LEU A 295 4.92 -12.92 -26.12
C LEU A 295 5.34 -12.75 -27.58
N LYS A 296 6.40 -13.42 -28.00
CA LYS A 296 6.90 -13.42 -29.39
C LYS A 296 6.75 -14.82 -29.96
N VAL A 297 5.89 -15.01 -30.95
CA VAL A 297 5.56 -16.33 -31.49
C VAL A 297 6.19 -16.48 -32.87
N LEU A 298 7.25 -17.29 -32.98
CA LEU A 298 7.84 -17.69 -34.26
C LEU A 298 7.17 -18.98 -34.76
N THR A 299 6.87 -19.89 -33.83
CA THR A 299 6.17 -21.15 -34.11
C THR A 299 5.08 -21.33 -33.08
N ASN A 300 3.85 -21.62 -33.53
CA ASN A 300 2.76 -21.93 -32.61
C ASN A 300 3.07 -23.25 -31.88
N PRO A 301 3.03 -23.26 -30.55
CA PRO A 301 3.15 -24.49 -29.78
C PRO A 301 2.08 -25.52 -30.17
N THR A 302 2.45 -26.80 -30.15
CA THR A 302 1.63 -27.92 -30.61
C THR A 302 1.01 -28.71 -29.45
N SER A 303 1.70 -28.77 -28.30
CA SER A 303 1.22 -29.48 -27.11
C SER A 303 0.15 -28.71 -26.35
N PHE A 304 0.37 -27.40 -26.14
CA PHE A 304 -0.57 -26.49 -25.47
C PHE A 304 -0.47 -25.12 -26.12
N THR A 305 -1.58 -24.42 -26.29
CA THR A 305 -1.55 -23.05 -26.83
C THR A 305 -0.81 -22.10 -25.89
N VAL A 306 -0.28 -21.00 -26.43
CA VAL A 306 0.33 -19.91 -25.65
C VAL A 306 -0.61 -19.43 -24.54
N ASP A 307 -1.91 -19.31 -24.83
CA ASP A 307 -2.88 -18.82 -23.85
C ASP A 307 -3.11 -19.82 -22.71
N GLN A 308 -3.09 -21.13 -22.99
CA GLN A 308 -3.11 -22.17 -21.96
C GLN A 308 -1.87 -22.13 -21.08
N MET A 309 -0.68 -21.94 -21.67
CA MET A 309 0.56 -21.81 -20.89
C MET A 309 0.56 -20.57 -20.00
N VAL A 310 0.05 -19.43 -20.50
CA VAL A 310 -0.11 -18.20 -19.71
C VAL A 310 -1.14 -18.40 -18.60
N ALA A 311 -2.25 -19.09 -18.85
CA ALA A 311 -3.25 -19.40 -17.84
C ALA A 311 -2.66 -20.31 -16.74
N SER A 312 -1.97 -21.39 -17.12
CA SER A 312 -1.27 -22.26 -16.18
C SER A 312 -0.26 -21.52 -15.31
N MET A 313 0.53 -20.60 -15.91
CA MET A 313 1.45 -19.75 -15.14
C MET A 313 0.73 -18.82 -14.17
N ARG A 314 -0.39 -18.22 -14.59
CA ARG A 314 -1.24 -17.38 -13.71
C ARG A 314 -1.74 -18.16 -12.51
N ASP A 315 -2.24 -19.37 -12.70
CA ASP A 315 -2.78 -20.21 -11.61
C ASP A 315 -1.70 -20.49 -10.56
N VAL A 316 -0.50 -20.88 -11.01
CA VAL A 316 0.62 -21.17 -10.11
C VAL A 316 1.09 -19.92 -9.37
N TYR A 317 1.29 -18.80 -10.06
CA TYR A 317 1.83 -17.58 -9.44
C TYR A 317 0.82 -16.90 -8.52
N ALA A 318 -0.48 -16.95 -8.87
CA ALA A 318 -1.56 -16.42 -8.06
C ALA A 318 -1.69 -17.14 -6.71
N SER A 319 -1.31 -18.42 -6.61
CA SER A 319 -1.25 -19.15 -5.33
C SER A 319 -0.33 -18.50 -4.29
N ARG A 320 0.61 -17.66 -4.74
CA ARG A 320 1.55 -16.89 -3.90
C ARG A 320 1.35 -15.38 -4.00
N GLY A 321 0.25 -14.93 -4.60
CA GLY A 321 -0.13 -13.52 -4.70
C GLY A 321 0.67 -12.72 -5.74
N ILE A 322 1.31 -13.40 -6.69
CA ILE A 322 2.00 -12.77 -7.82
C ILE A 322 1.09 -12.82 -9.05
N ASN A 323 0.81 -11.67 -9.64
CA ASN A 323 0.00 -11.55 -10.84
C ASN A 323 0.86 -11.68 -12.10
N VAL A 324 0.25 -12.08 -13.22
CA VAL A 324 0.91 -12.18 -14.53
C VAL A 324 0.10 -11.43 -15.58
N ALA A 325 0.67 -10.33 -16.07
CA ALA A 325 0.08 -9.50 -17.10
C ALA A 325 0.73 -9.79 -18.46
N VAL A 326 -0.06 -9.81 -19.54
CA VAL A 326 0.47 -9.85 -20.91
C VAL A 326 0.42 -8.44 -21.47
N GLY A 327 1.59 -7.82 -21.68
CA GLY A 327 1.72 -6.46 -22.19
C GLY A 327 1.59 -6.37 -23.71
N SER A 328 2.16 -7.34 -24.45
CA SER A 328 1.94 -7.47 -25.90
C SER A 328 2.09 -8.92 -26.37
N ARG A 329 1.54 -9.19 -27.56
CA ARG A 329 1.73 -10.43 -28.29
C ARG A 329 2.02 -10.11 -29.75
N GLU A 330 3.09 -10.70 -30.29
CA GLU A 330 3.57 -10.46 -31.64
C GLU A 330 3.93 -11.79 -32.30
N THR A 331 3.65 -11.91 -33.60
CA THR A 331 4.18 -13.00 -34.44
C THR A 331 5.43 -12.50 -35.13
N LEU A 332 6.51 -13.28 -35.09
CA LEU A 332 7.78 -12.95 -35.73
C LEU A 332 8.05 -13.92 -36.89
N ASP A 333 8.49 -13.38 -38.02
CA ASP A 333 8.92 -14.17 -39.18
C ASP A 333 10.45 -14.17 -39.25
N LEU A 334 11.04 -15.18 -38.62
CA LEU A 334 12.50 -15.37 -38.49
C LEU A 334 12.82 -16.85 -38.78
N PRO A 335 12.73 -17.30 -40.05
CA PRO A 335 12.75 -18.73 -40.40
C PRO A 335 14.07 -19.44 -40.06
N LEU A 336 15.16 -18.69 -39.89
CA LEU A 336 16.46 -19.23 -39.47
C LEU A 336 16.60 -19.37 -37.94
N LEU A 337 15.63 -18.89 -37.17
CA LEU A 337 15.64 -18.89 -35.69
C LEU A 337 14.48 -19.69 -35.10
N THR A 338 13.81 -20.52 -35.90
CA THR A 338 12.76 -21.42 -35.41
C THR A 338 13.31 -22.59 -34.61
N ASP A 339 14.56 -22.98 -34.84
CA ASP A 339 15.27 -23.98 -34.03
C ASP A 339 16.50 -23.30 -33.49
N ILE A 340 16.55 -23.11 -32.18
CA ILE A 340 17.48 -22.18 -31.57
C ILE A 340 18.52 -22.94 -30.75
N ASP A 341 19.79 -22.74 -31.07
CA ASP A 341 20.91 -23.20 -30.25
C ASP A 341 20.88 -22.44 -28.92
N VAL A 342 20.69 -23.17 -27.82
CA VAL A 342 20.73 -22.68 -26.45
C VAL A 342 21.92 -23.25 -25.68
N SER A 343 22.74 -24.10 -26.32
CA SER A 343 23.85 -24.83 -25.69
C SER A 343 23.39 -25.49 -24.37
N THR A 344 24.21 -25.44 -23.32
CA THR A 344 23.86 -26.00 -22.00
C THR A 344 22.80 -25.19 -21.23
N CYS A 345 22.27 -24.10 -21.79
CA CYS A 345 21.33 -23.18 -21.13
C CYS A 345 21.79 -22.73 -19.73
N ILE A 346 22.94 -22.07 -19.65
CA ILE A 346 23.47 -21.54 -18.39
C ILE A 346 23.13 -20.06 -18.28
N MET A 347 22.48 -19.65 -17.19
CA MET A 347 22.17 -18.26 -16.91
C MET A 347 23.41 -17.36 -17.04
N GLY A 348 23.26 -16.23 -17.74
CA GLY A 348 24.35 -15.29 -18.03
C GLY A 348 25.23 -15.65 -19.23
N THR A 349 25.06 -16.83 -19.84
CA THR A 349 25.77 -17.24 -21.06
C THR A 349 24.77 -17.47 -22.19
N THR A 350 24.99 -16.86 -23.36
CA THR A 350 24.09 -17.01 -24.52
C THR A 350 24.84 -17.31 -25.81
N THR A 351 24.20 -18.05 -26.70
CA THR A 351 24.70 -18.36 -28.04
C THR A 351 24.51 -17.18 -29.00
N THR A 352 25.13 -17.25 -30.18
CA THR A 352 24.91 -16.25 -31.25
C THR A 352 23.44 -16.19 -31.67
N GLU A 353 22.78 -17.33 -31.79
CA GLU A 353 21.38 -17.40 -32.20
C GLU A 353 20.46 -16.81 -31.12
N GLN A 354 20.69 -17.09 -29.83
CA GLN A 354 19.96 -16.42 -28.74
C GLN A 354 20.15 -14.91 -28.79
N ASN A 355 21.38 -14.42 -29.03
CA ASN A 355 21.62 -12.97 -29.15
C ASN A 355 20.86 -12.34 -30.33
N GLN A 356 20.78 -13.02 -31.47
CA GLN A 356 20.00 -12.59 -32.63
C GLN A 356 18.50 -12.60 -32.35
N LEU A 357 17.97 -13.68 -31.76
CA LEU A 357 16.57 -13.79 -31.39
C LEU A 357 16.15 -12.68 -30.43
N PHE A 358 16.91 -12.48 -29.35
CA PHE A 358 16.62 -11.50 -28.30
C PHE A 358 16.81 -10.04 -28.75
N ALA A 359 17.45 -9.79 -29.90
CA ALA A 359 17.47 -8.48 -30.52
C ALA A 359 16.07 -8.05 -31.00
N ASN A 360 15.16 -8.99 -31.25
CA ASN A 360 13.76 -8.76 -31.64
C ASN A 360 12.83 -8.54 -30.44
N ARG A 361 13.38 -7.95 -29.36
CA ARG A 361 12.61 -7.54 -28.17
C ARG A 361 11.61 -6.43 -28.50
N ASN A 362 11.88 -5.61 -29.52
CA ASN A 362 11.01 -4.53 -30.03
C ASN A 362 10.62 -3.51 -28.95
N SER A 363 11.62 -2.84 -28.35
CA SER A 363 11.43 -1.72 -27.40
C SER A 363 10.68 -2.06 -26.10
N VAL A 364 10.51 -3.34 -25.75
CA VAL A 364 9.98 -3.75 -24.44
C VAL A 364 10.93 -3.28 -23.32
N GLY A 365 10.38 -2.62 -22.30
CA GLY A 365 11.13 -2.05 -21.18
C GLY A 365 12.00 -3.08 -20.44
N ALA A 366 13.14 -2.65 -19.88
CA ALA A 366 14.14 -3.55 -19.29
C ALA A 366 13.66 -4.34 -18.05
N ASN A 367 12.56 -3.91 -17.44
CA ASN A 367 11.90 -4.53 -16.27
C ASN A 367 10.78 -5.51 -16.64
N HIS A 368 10.52 -5.76 -17.93
CA HIS A 368 9.52 -6.73 -18.39
C HIS A 368 10.21 -7.99 -18.93
N ILE A 369 9.49 -9.10 -19.10
CA ILE A 369 10.09 -10.35 -19.58
C ILE A 369 9.53 -10.70 -20.97
N VAL A 370 10.40 -11.15 -21.88
CA VAL A 370 9.99 -11.60 -23.22
C VAL A 370 10.08 -13.11 -23.35
N ALA A 371 8.99 -13.77 -23.71
CA ALA A 371 8.97 -15.20 -24.00
C ALA A 371 8.91 -15.41 -25.52
N TYR A 372 9.91 -16.12 -26.06
CA TYR A 372 9.99 -16.49 -27.47
C TYR A 372 9.53 -17.94 -27.67
N PHE A 373 8.46 -18.14 -28.43
CA PHE A 373 7.96 -19.46 -28.78
C PHE A 373 8.56 -19.90 -30.11
N VAL A 374 9.40 -20.94 -30.06
CA VAL A 374 10.17 -21.49 -31.18
C VAL A 374 9.75 -22.93 -31.47
N ARG A 375 10.16 -23.48 -32.61
CA ARG A 375 9.89 -24.88 -32.96
C ARG A 375 10.62 -25.83 -32.01
N SER A 376 11.94 -25.68 -31.87
CA SER A 376 12.76 -26.51 -30.99
C SER A 376 13.98 -25.77 -30.44
N THR A 377 14.65 -26.37 -29.45
CA THR A 377 15.98 -25.94 -28.99
C THR A 377 17.03 -26.94 -29.43
N ASN A 378 18.28 -26.49 -29.57
CA ASN A 378 19.45 -27.34 -29.73
C ASN A 378 20.43 -27.08 -28.57
N PRO A 379 20.82 -28.09 -27.77
CA PRO A 379 20.28 -29.44 -27.72
C PRO A 379 18.76 -29.47 -27.41
N PRO A 380 18.07 -30.58 -27.73
CA PRO A 380 16.63 -30.71 -27.50
C PRO A 380 16.23 -30.54 -26.03
N GLY A 381 15.34 -29.60 -25.78
CA GLY A 381 14.80 -29.27 -24.45
C GLY A 381 13.46 -28.55 -24.57
N ASN A 382 12.77 -28.40 -23.43
CA ASN A 382 11.44 -27.77 -23.41
C ASN A 382 11.51 -26.24 -23.47
N GLY A 383 12.60 -25.65 -23.01
CA GLY A 383 12.81 -24.21 -22.96
C GLY A 383 14.22 -23.86 -22.50
N CYS A 384 14.51 -22.57 -22.44
CA CYS A 384 15.74 -22.04 -21.87
C CYS A 384 15.56 -20.60 -21.38
N ALA A 385 15.89 -20.35 -20.12
CA ALA A 385 15.83 -19.03 -19.49
C ALA A 385 17.11 -18.18 -19.66
N ALA A 386 18.19 -18.74 -20.21
CA ALA A 386 19.41 -17.99 -20.45
C ALA A 386 19.17 -16.87 -21.47
N HIS A 387 19.58 -15.65 -21.13
CA HIS A 387 19.30 -14.45 -21.92
C HIS A 387 20.44 -13.43 -21.86
N PRO A 388 20.58 -12.54 -22.87
CA PRO A 388 21.61 -11.51 -22.87
C PRO A 388 21.38 -10.46 -21.77
N ALA A 389 22.46 -9.86 -21.27
CA ALA A 389 22.39 -8.82 -20.24
C ALA A 389 21.43 -7.67 -20.65
N GLY A 390 20.56 -7.26 -19.72
CA GLY A 390 19.55 -6.21 -19.96
C GLY A 390 18.38 -6.63 -20.87
N ARG A 391 18.31 -7.90 -21.30
CA ARG A 391 17.21 -8.45 -22.12
C ARG A 391 16.56 -9.67 -21.46
N PRO A 392 15.97 -9.52 -20.26
CA PRO A 392 15.32 -10.62 -19.56
C PRO A 392 14.25 -11.29 -20.40
N GLY A 393 14.33 -12.62 -20.50
CA GLY A 393 13.45 -13.42 -21.34
C GLY A 393 13.82 -14.88 -21.33
N CYS A 394 13.01 -15.67 -22.03
CA CYS A 394 13.23 -17.10 -22.19
C CYS A 394 12.79 -17.57 -23.58
N VAL A 395 13.26 -18.75 -23.95
CA VAL A 395 12.81 -19.52 -25.09
C VAL A 395 11.90 -20.64 -24.59
N VAL A 396 10.79 -20.89 -25.29
CA VAL A 396 9.88 -22.01 -25.04
C VAL A 396 9.68 -22.79 -26.34
N SER A 397 9.96 -24.09 -26.32
CA SER A 397 9.81 -24.97 -27.48
C SER A 397 8.35 -25.32 -27.77
N SER A 398 8.04 -25.68 -29.02
CA SER A 398 6.66 -25.94 -29.44
C SER A 398 6.03 -27.17 -28.79
N THR A 399 6.83 -28.14 -28.35
CA THR A 399 6.38 -29.40 -27.75
C THR A 399 6.32 -29.35 -26.21
N SER A 400 6.55 -28.19 -25.61
CA SER A 400 6.64 -28.05 -24.17
C SER A 400 5.32 -28.31 -23.43
N SER A 401 5.40 -28.63 -22.14
CA SER A 401 4.21 -28.77 -21.28
C SER A 401 3.54 -27.42 -20.99
N SER A 402 2.32 -27.44 -20.45
CA SER A 402 1.59 -26.24 -20.00
C SER A 402 2.34 -25.45 -18.91
N TRP A 403 3.24 -26.09 -18.15
CA TRP A 403 3.98 -25.49 -17.04
C TRP A 403 5.32 -24.88 -17.45
N THR A 404 5.78 -25.14 -18.68
CA THR A 404 7.14 -24.77 -19.12
C THR A 404 7.34 -23.25 -19.14
N LEU A 405 6.35 -22.49 -19.62
CA LEU A 405 6.44 -21.03 -19.58
C LEU A 405 6.66 -20.52 -18.15
N GLY A 406 5.85 -20.98 -17.19
CA GLY A 406 5.99 -20.58 -15.79
C GLY A 406 7.33 -20.99 -15.18
N HIS A 407 7.86 -22.15 -15.55
CA HIS A 407 9.17 -22.66 -15.10
C HIS A 407 10.33 -21.81 -15.61
N GLU A 408 10.39 -21.53 -16.92
CA GLU A 408 11.47 -20.72 -17.50
C GLU A 408 11.42 -19.28 -16.98
N ILE A 409 10.22 -18.71 -16.83
CA ILE A 409 10.08 -17.39 -16.21
C ILE A 409 10.51 -17.42 -14.74
N GLY A 410 10.29 -18.52 -14.03
CA GLY A 410 10.80 -18.73 -12.67
C GLY A 410 12.32 -18.56 -12.60
N HIS A 411 13.07 -19.16 -13.53
CA HIS A 411 14.52 -18.97 -13.64
C HIS A 411 14.91 -17.51 -13.96
N VAL A 412 14.18 -16.85 -14.85
CA VAL A 412 14.42 -15.41 -15.14
C VAL A 412 14.20 -14.55 -13.89
N LEU A 413 13.30 -14.95 -13.00
CA LEU A 413 13.04 -14.32 -11.71
C LEU A 413 14.02 -14.72 -10.60
N GLY A 414 14.95 -15.64 -10.89
CA GLY A 414 16.01 -16.06 -9.96
C GLY A 414 15.74 -17.36 -9.22
N LEU A 415 14.73 -18.14 -9.61
CA LEU A 415 14.50 -19.46 -9.02
C LEU A 415 15.49 -20.50 -9.56
N GLU A 416 15.86 -21.44 -8.70
CA GLU A 416 16.73 -22.57 -9.04
C GLU A 416 15.93 -23.87 -9.11
N HIS A 417 16.50 -24.89 -9.77
CA HIS A 417 15.87 -26.21 -9.81
C HIS A 417 15.75 -26.84 -8.43
N VAL A 418 14.68 -27.61 -8.26
CA VAL A 418 14.42 -28.41 -7.07
C VAL A 418 14.12 -29.86 -7.45
N THR A 419 14.18 -30.75 -6.46
CA THR A 419 13.94 -32.20 -6.64
C THR A 419 12.47 -32.64 -6.50
N PRO A 420 11.60 -31.99 -5.70
CA PRO A 420 10.21 -32.43 -5.58
C PRO A 420 9.40 -32.22 -6.88
N ALA A 421 8.71 -33.28 -7.33
CA ALA A 421 7.95 -33.28 -8.59
C ALA A 421 6.56 -32.62 -8.49
N ASP A 422 6.13 -32.26 -7.29
CA ASP A 422 4.94 -31.45 -7.03
C ASP A 422 5.22 -29.95 -7.21
N ARG A 423 6.48 -29.53 -7.36
CA ARG A 423 6.88 -28.11 -7.45
C ARG A 423 7.16 -27.64 -8.87
N LEU A 424 6.91 -26.36 -9.12
CA LEU A 424 7.06 -25.76 -10.44
C LEU A 424 8.50 -25.88 -10.96
N MET A 425 9.49 -25.68 -10.09
CA MET A 425 10.91 -25.67 -10.44
C MET A 425 11.55 -27.06 -10.47
N MET A 426 10.77 -28.12 -10.64
CA MET A 426 11.30 -29.49 -10.75
C MET A 426 12.31 -29.62 -11.90
N GLY A 427 13.55 -30.00 -11.57
CA GLY A 427 14.66 -30.02 -12.54
C GLY A 427 14.66 -31.17 -13.56
N ASN A 428 13.86 -32.23 -13.35
CA ASN A 428 13.79 -33.37 -14.27
C ASN A 428 12.75 -33.18 -15.39
N GLY A 429 12.41 -31.93 -15.72
CA GLY A 429 11.48 -31.58 -16.79
C GLY A 429 10.02 -31.48 -16.34
N THR A 430 9.33 -30.47 -16.86
CA THR A 430 7.99 -30.04 -16.46
C THR A 430 6.85 -31.01 -16.84
N TRP A 431 7.10 -31.96 -17.74
CA TRP A 431 6.16 -33.06 -18.03
C TRP A 431 6.02 -34.05 -16.87
N ASN A 432 7.01 -34.09 -15.96
CA ASN A 432 7.02 -34.98 -14.81
C ASN A 432 6.36 -34.36 -13.57
N ILE A 433 5.69 -33.21 -13.71
CA ILE A 433 4.97 -32.56 -12.61
C ILE A 433 3.77 -33.42 -12.22
N THR A 434 3.68 -33.81 -10.96
CA THR A 434 2.67 -34.75 -10.45
C THR A 434 1.50 -34.08 -9.74
N ASN A 435 1.64 -32.82 -9.33
CA ASN A 435 0.61 -32.02 -8.67
C ASN A 435 0.22 -30.84 -9.57
N PRO A 436 -0.86 -30.91 -10.38
CA PRO A 436 -1.34 -29.76 -11.16
C PRO A 436 -2.47 -29.00 -10.42
N PRO A 437 -2.37 -27.67 -10.22
CA PRO A 437 -1.21 -26.82 -10.52
C PRO A 437 -0.05 -27.08 -9.55
N PRO A 438 1.21 -27.00 -10.02
CA PRO A 438 2.38 -27.23 -9.18
C PRO A 438 2.56 -26.17 -8.11
N ASP A 439 3.22 -26.56 -7.03
CA ASP A 439 3.46 -25.71 -5.88
C ASP A 439 4.64 -24.74 -6.11
N LEU A 440 4.48 -23.54 -5.59
CA LEU A 440 5.56 -22.63 -5.20
C LEU A 440 5.60 -22.57 -3.68
N ILE A 441 6.76 -22.36 -3.06
CA ILE A 441 6.89 -22.18 -1.59
C ILE A 441 7.27 -20.74 -1.22
N ASP A 442 7.24 -20.42 0.08
CA ASP A 442 7.48 -19.05 0.56
C ASP A 442 8.88 -18.52 0.25
N SER A 443 9.92 -19.38 0.25
CA SER A 443 11.26 -18.95 -0.14
C SER A 443 11.36 -18.63 -1.64
N GLU A 444 10.66 -19.35 -2.50
CA GLU A 444 10.58 -19.03 -3.94
C GLU A 444 9.80 -17.75 -4.17
N ARG A 445 8.65 -17.59 -3.49
CA ARG A 445 7.87 -16.35 -3.49
C ARG A 445 8.75 -15.17 -3.10
N ALA A 446 9.54 -15.28 -2.03
CA ALA A 446 10.42 -14.21 -1.58
C ALA A 446 11.49 -13.87 -2.62
N THR A 447 12.07 -14.87 -3.29
CA THR A 447 13.01 -14.64 -4.40
C THR A 447 12.35 -13.90 -5.56
N MET A 448 11.15 -14.34 -5.98
CA MET A 448 10.40 -13.70 -7.06
C MET A 448 9.99 -12.27 -6.72
N ASP A 449 9.51 -12.00 -5.51
CA ASP A 449 9.15 -10.66 -5.02
C ASP A 449 10.37 -9.70 -5.01
N ASN A 450 11.56 -10.22 -4.73
CA ASN A 450 12.80 -9.45 -4.70
C ASN A 450 13.42 -9.24 -6.10
N SER A 451 12.90 -9.90 -7.14
CA SER A 451 13.37 -9.71 -8.50
C SER A 451 13.01 -8.31 -9.01
N PRO A 452 13.94 -7.59 -9.68
CA PRO A 452 13.63 -6.29 -10.30
C PRO A 452 12.62 -6.41 -11.47
N LEU A 453 12.28 -7.64 -11.88
CA LEU A 453 11.34 -7.96 -12.96
C LEU A 453 9.92 -8.23 -12.45
N THR A 454 9.74 -8.33 -11.13
CA THR A 454 8.42 -8.34 -10.50
C THR A 454 8.09 -6.92 -10.09
N VAL A 455 7.24 -6.27 -10.87
CA VAL A 455 6.87 -4.87 -10.65
C VAL A 455 5.59 -4.77 -9.84
N ASN A 456 5.61 -3.93 -8.80
CA ASN A 456 4.43 -3.66 -8.00
C ASN A 456 3.53 -2.66 -8.75
N ILE A 457 2.40 -3.14 -9.28
CA ILE A 457 1.46 -2.34 -10.09
C ILE A 457 0.05 -2.32 -9.53
#